data_AF-A0A9E5HVL3-F1
#
_entry.id   AF-A0A9E5HVL3-F1
#
_cell.length_a   1.000
_cell.length_b   1.000
_cell.length_c   1.000
_cell.angle_alpha   90.00
_cell.angle_beta   90.00
_cell.angle_gamma   90.00
#
_symmetry.space_group_name_H-M   'P 1'
#
loop_
_entity.id
_entity.type
_entity.pdbx_description
1 polymer ?
#
loop_
_entity_poly.entity_id
_entity_poly.type
_entity_poly.pdbx_seq_one_letter_code
_entity_poly.pdbx_strand_id
1 'polypeptide(L)' 'MQSQVLSKDLEELSNREREILALMAQGKTNAGIAKTLYITEGSVEKHISNILNKLGIDGGDDTHRRVAAVLKYLGLAPSD' A
#
# COMPACT_ATOMS: atom_id res chain seq x y z
N MET A 1 -20.32 -0.84 -10.13
CA MET A 1 -19.14 -1.28 -10.92
C MET A 1 -17.80 -1.11 -10.18
N GLN A 2 -17.70 -0.28 -9.13
CA GLN A 2 -16.43 -0.03 -8.42
C GLN A 2 -15.92 -1.22 -7.55
N SER A 3 -16.79 -2.10 -7.06
CA SER A 3 -16.40 -3.17 -6.13
C SER A 3 -15.54 -4.30 -6.74
N GLN A 4 -15.52 -4.44 -8.07
CA GLN A 4 -14.78 -5.53 -8.74
C GLN A 4 -13.42 -5.11 -9.30
N VAL A 5 -13.16 -3.79 -9.40
CA VAL A 5 -11.87 -3.26 -9.86
C VAL A 5 -10.86 -3.26 -8.71
N LEU A 6 -11.30 -2.93 -7.49
CA LEU A 6 -10.46 -2.92 -6.28
C LEU A 6 -9.81 -4.28 -5.99
N SER A 7 -10.55 -5.38 -6.17
CA SER A 7 -10.01 -6.72 -5.99
C SER A 7 -8.94 -7.07 -7.02
N LYS A 8 -9.11 -6.62 -8.27
CA LYS A 8 -8.18 -6.90 -9.36
C LYS A 8 -6.83 -6.20 -9.17
N ASP A 9 -6.84 -4.93 -8.77
CA ASP A 9 -5.58 -4.20 -8.51
C ASP A 9 -4.81 -4.80 -7.34
N LEU A 10 -5.53 -5.26 -6.31
CA LEU A 10 -4.91 -5.98 -5.20
C LEU A 10 -4.38 -7.34 -5.63
N GLU A 11 -5.02 -8.02 -6.60
CA GLU A 11 -4.55 -9.29 -7.17
C GLU A 11 -3.16 -9.19 -7.84
N GLU A 12 -2.76 -8.03 -8.34
CA GLU A 12 -1.43 -7.81 -8.94
C GLU A 12 -0.29 -7.67 -7.92
N LEU A 13 -0.62 -7.49 -6.64
CA LEU A 13 0.34 -7.45 -5.55
C LEU A 13 0.84 -8.85 -5.21
N SER A 14 2.15 -8.98 -5.05
CA SER A 14 2.76 -10.19 -4.47
C SER A 14 2.33 -10.38 -3.01
N ASN A 15 2.48 -11.58 -2.49
CA ASN A 15 2.15 -11.89 -1.08
C ASN A 15 2.88 -10.94 -0.11
N ARG A 16 4.17 -10.67 -0.35
CA ARG A 16 4.96 -9.76 0.47
C ARG A 16 4.44 -8.31 0.40
N GLU A 17 4.03 -7.86 -0.77
CA GLU A 17 3.47 -6.51 -0.94
C GLU A 17 2.13 -6.37 -0.21
N ARG A 18 1.27 -7.41 -0.21
CA ARG A 18 0.02 -7.42 0.57
C ARG A 18 0.27 -7.41 2.07
N GLU A 19 1.25 -8.17 2.57
CA GLU A 19 1.65 -8.14 3.98
C GLU A 19 2.10 -6.74 4.41
N ILE A 20 2.93 -6.10 3.59
CA ILE A 20 3.40 -4.73 3.85
C ILE A 20 2.22 -3.76 3.85
N LEU A 21 1.30 -3.86 2.88
CA LEU A 21 0.10 -3.03 2.80
C LEU A 21 -0.83 -3.21 4.01
N ALA A 22 -1.00 -4.44 4.49
CA ALA A 22 -1.77 -4.74 5.70
C ALA A 22 -1.11 -4.14 6.96
N LEU A 23 0.22 -4.19 7.08
CA LEU A 23 0.93 -3.57 8.20
C LEU A 23 0.89 -2.04 8.13
N MET A 24 0.92 -1.45 6.92
CA MET A 24 0.69 -0.01 6.74
C MET A 24 -0.73 0.38 7.19
N ALA A 25 -1.74 -0.43 6.86
CA ALA A 25 -3.12 -0.19 7.31
C ALA A 25 -3.29 -0.27 8.83
N GLN A 26 -2.42 -1.03 9.52
CA GLN A 26 -2.32 -1.04 10.99
C GLN A 26 -1.56 0.15 11.57
N GLY A 27 -1.14 1.13 10.75
CA GLY A 27 -0.41 2.32 11.18
C GLY A 27 1.07 2.08 11.50
N LYS A 28 1.67 0.98 11.03
CA LYS A 28 3.09 0.70 11.29
C LYS A 28 4.01 1.63 10.46
N THR A 29 5.09 2.08 11.09
CA THR A 29 6.20 2.79 10.42
C THR A 29 7.06 1.84 9.60
N ASN A 30 7.95 2.35 8.75
CA ASN A 30 8.91 1.52 8.00
C ASN A 30 9.74 0.64 8.93
N ALA A 31 10.33 1.23 9.97
CA ALA A 31 11.02 0.50 11.03
C ALA A 31 10.16 -0.60 11.68
N GLY A 32 8.88 -0.31 11.97
CA GLY A 32 7.94 -1.28 12.55
C GLY A 32 7.65 -2.45 11.60
N ILE A 33 7.45 -2.17 10.31
CA ILE A 33 7.24 -3.19 9.27
C ILE A 33 8.51 -4.02 9.08
N ALA A 34 9.66 -3.35 8.96
CA ALA A 34 10.98 -3.97 8.82
C ALA A 34 11.26 -4.95 9.96
N LYS A 35 11.00 -4.53 11.20
CA LYS A 35 11.10 -5.38 12.39
C LYS A 35 10.15 -6.58 12.34
N THR A 36 8.91 -6.37 11.91
CA THR A 36 7.88 -7.43 11.86
C THR A 36 8.21 -8.49 10.81
N LEU A 37 8.75 -8.07 9.66
CA LEU A 37 9.03 -8.94 8.52
C LEU A 37 10.50 -9.41 8.45
N TYR A 38 11.33 -9.01 9.41
CA TYR A 38 12.76 -9.32 9.47
C TYR A 38 13.53 -8.89 8.21
N ILE A 39 13.25 -7.67 7.71
CA ILE A 39 13.92 -7.06 6.55
C ILE A 39 14.45 -5.67 6.90
N THR A 40 15.17 -5.04 5.97
CA THR A 40 15.65 -3.65 6.15
C THR A 40 14.56 -2.63 5.82
N GLU A 41 14.65 -1.42 6.41
CA GLU A 41 13.75 -0.32 6.07
C GLU A 41 13.81 0.05 4.58
N GLY A 42 15.01 0.05 3.97
CA GLY A 42 15.15 0.25 2.53
C GLY A 42 14.46 -0.82 1.68
N SER A 43 14.37 -2.07 2.17
CA SER A 43 13.57 -3.12 1.50
C SER A 43 12.08 -2.81 1.59
N VAL A 44 11.61 -2.33 2.76
CA VAL A 44 10.22 -1.87 2.93
C VAL A 44 9.91 -0.73 1.97
N GLU A 45 10.77 0.28 1.87
CA GLU A 45 10.60 1.41 0.95
C GLU A 45 10.52 0.97 -0.51
N LYS A 46 11.39 0.04 -0.93
CA LYS A 46 11.35 -0.52 -2.27
C LYS A 46 10.03 -1.24 -2.55
N HIS A 47 9.54 -2.04 -1.60
CA HIS A 47 8.23 -2.68 -1.73
C HIS A 47 7.09 -1.66 -1.78
N ILE A 48 7.13 -0.60 -0.97
CA ILE A 48 6.11 0.45 -0.98
C ILE A 48 6.11 1.16 -2.34
N SER A 49 7.26 1.52 -2.88
CA SER A 49 7.36 2.11 -4.23
C SER A 49 6.73 1.20 -5.29
N ASN A 50 6.99 -0.11 -5.23
CA ASN A 50 6.38 -1.07 -6.15
C ASN A 50 4.86 -1.18 -5.97
N ILE A 51 4.36 -1.17 -4.73
CA ILE A 51 2.92 -1.17 -4.43
C ILE A 51 2.27 0.06 -5.06
N LEU A 52 2.83 1.26 -4.84
CA LEU A 52 2.27 2.50 -5.40
C LEU A 52 2.20 2.44 -6.93
N ASN A 53 3.28 1.98 -7.57
CA ASN A 53 3.32 1.82 -9.03
C ASN A 53 2.26 0.83 -9.53
N LYS A 54 2.13 -0.34 -8.90
CA LYS A 54 1.14 -1.35 -9.28
C LYS A 54 -0.29 -0.90 -9.06
N LEU A 55 -0.54 -0.14 -7.99
CA LEU A 55 -1.87 0.39 -7.70
C LEU A 55 -2.21 1.64 -8.54
N GLY A 56 -1.31 2.11 -9.41
CA GLY A 56 -1.51 3.33 -10.20
C GLY A 56 -1.67 4.58 -9.34
N ILE A 57 -1.00 4.62 -8.18
CA ILE A 57 -1.07 5.74 -7.24
C ILE A 57 0.03 6.73 -7.59
N ASP A 58 -0.33 7.69 -8.41
CA ASP A 58 0.53 8.78 -8.81
C ASP A 58 0.60 9.84 -7.69
N GLY A 59 1.67 10.64 -7.68
CA GLY A 59 1.78 11.76 -6.73
C GLY A 59 0.85 12.89 -7.13
N GLY A 60 -0.28 13.03 -6.44
CA GLY A 60 -1.08 14.25 -6.43
C GLY A 60 -0.64 15.20 -5.31
N ASP A 61 -0.84 16.50 -5.50
CA ASP A 61 -0.23 17.54 -4.67
C ASP A 61 -0.71 17.53 -3.20
N ASP A 62 -1.94 17.08 -2.93
CA ASP A 62 -2.57 17.22 -1.61
C ASP A 62 -2.76 15.90 -0.82
N THR A 63 -2.27 14.75 -1.31
CA THR A 63 -2.50 13.45 -0.64
C THR A 63 -1.22 12.65 -0.43
N HIS A 64 -1.02 12.16 0.80
CA HIS A 64 0.02 11.16 1.07
C HIS A 64 -0.27 9.84 0.36
N ARG A 65 0.56 9.51 -0.65
CA ARG A 65 0.47 8.28 -1.46
C ARG A 65 0.31 6.98 -0.66
N ARG A 66 0.98 6.88 0.51
CA ARG A 66 0.81 5.72 1.40
C ARG A 66 -0.62 5.60 1.93
N VAL A 67 -1.19 6.72 2.37
CA VAL A 67 -2.55 6.75 2.90
C VAL A 67 -3.54 6.42 1.78
N ALA A 68 -3.34 6.95 0.57
CA ALA A 68 -4.13 6.56 -0.59
C ALA A 68 -4.07 5.04 -0.86
N ALA A 69 -2.90 4.42 -0.75
CA ALA A 69 -2.75 2.97 -0.89
C ALA A 69 -3.51 2.19 0.19
N VAL A 70 -3.47 2.67 1.43
CA VAL A 70 -4.22 2.07 2.55
C VAL A 70 -5.72 2.21 2.35
N LEU A 71 -6.21 3.38 1.94
CA LEU A 71 -7.64 3.60 1.67
C LEU A 71 -8.12 2.67 0.54
N LYS A 72 -7.35 2.58 -0.55
CA LYS A 72 -7.63 1.65 -1.65
C LYS A 72 -7.65 0.19 -1.17
N TYR A 73 -6.72 -0.21 -0.31
CA TYR A 73 -6.69 -1.54 0.30
C TYR A 73 -7.92 -1.84 1.16
N LEU A 74 -8.41 -0.85 1.91
CA LEU A 74 -9.61 -0.97 2.74
C LEU A 74 -10.92 -0.87 1.93
N GLY A 75 -10.84 -0.68 0.61
CA GLY A 75 -12.00 -0.46 -0.26
C GLY A 75 -12.69 0.88 -0.01
N LEU A 76 -11.99 1.83 0.60
CA LEU A 76 -12.47 3.18 0.84
C LEU A 76 -12.03 4.05 -0.33
N ALA A 77 -12.99 4.65 -1.04
CA ALA A 77 -12.68 5.73 -1.96
C ALA A 77 -12.22 6.94 -1.12
N PRO A 78 -11.11 7.61 -1.48
CA PRO A 78 -10.82 8.92 -0.92
C PRO A 78 -12.04 9.79 -1.21
N SER A 79 -12.67 10.28 -0.14
CA SER A 79 -13.75 11.26 -0.25
C SER A 79 -13.08 12.54 -0.75
N ASP A 80 -13.49 13.02 -1.93
CA ASP A 80 -13.09 14.33 -2.46
C ASP A 80 -13.23 15.42 -1.38
#